data_AF-A0A7X9BA24-F1
#
_entry.id   AF-A0A7X9BA24-F1
#
_cell.length_a   1.000
_cell.length_b   1.000
_cell.length_c   1.000
_cell.angle_alpha   90.00
_cell.angle_beta   90.00
_cell.angle_gamma   90.00
#
_symmetry.space_group_name_H-M   'P 1'
#
loop_
_entity.id
_entity.type
_entity.pdbx_description
1 polymer ?
#
loop_
_entity_poly.entity_id
_entity_poly.type
_entity_poly.pdbx_seq_one_letter_code
_entity_poly.pdbx_strand_id
1 'polypeptide(L)'
;MATRLLMYFGVILIGAIIGAKVKLNEKLSSRLGDIQTIFLFLILFVMGIKIGMDDTVVSSFFSISYSALFISIFTLSCSILGVFLISGFLKGGMEDD
;
A
#
# COMPACT_ATOMS: atom_id res chain seq x y z
N MET A 1 -14.67 11.73 -14.56
CA MET A 1 -13.99 10.90 -13.53
C MET A 1 -13.27 9.69 -14.13
N ALA A 2 -13.93 8.89 -14.98
CA ALA A 2 -13.32 7.72 -15.62
C ALA A 2 -12.00 8.01 -16.36
N THR A 3 -11.90 9.13 -17.08
CA THR A 3 -10.68 9.50 -17.83
C THR A 3 -9.46 9.70 -16.93
N ARG A 4 -9.63 10.26 -15.72
CA ARG A 4 -8.53 10.43 -14.76
C ARG A 4 -8.06 9.08 -14.21
N LEU A 5 -9.02 8.20 -13.92
CA LEU A 5 -8.73 6.85 -13.42
C LEU A 5 -7.99 6.02 -14.47
N LEU A 6 -8.41 6.13 -15.73
CA LEU A 6 -7.75 5.50 -16.87
C LEU A 6 -6.32 6.04 -17.08
N MET A 7 -6.10 7.34 -16.88
CA MET A 7 -4.76 7.94 -16.90
C MET A 7 -3.86 7.42 -15.77
N TYR A 8 -4.35 7.32 -14.53
CA TYR A 8 -3.58 6.73 -13.44
C TYR A 8 -3.21 5.28 -13.73
N PHE A 9 -4.16 4.49 -14.23
CA PHE A 9 -3.92 3.11 -14.59
C PHE A 9 -2.87 2.99 -15.71
N GLY A 10 -2.96 3.86 -16.73
CA GLY A 10 -1.99 3.93 -17.82
C GLY A 10 -0.58 4.25 -17.34
N VAL A 11 -0.42 5.22 -16.43
CA VAL A 11 0.89 5.57 -15.86
C VAL A 11 1.49 4.41 -15.07
N ILE A 12 0.67 3.71 -14.28
CA ILE A 12 1.11 2.51 -13.54
C ILE A 12 1.56 1.42 -14.51
N LEU A 13 0.79 1.19 -15.58
CA LEU A 13 1.12 0.16 -16.58
C LEU A 13 2.44 0.45 -17.28
N ILE A 14 2.67 1.71 -17.67
CA ILE A 14 3.91 2.14 -18.31
C ILE A 14 5.10 1.98 -17.34
N GLY A 15 4.94 2.38 -16.08
CA GLY A 15 5.97 2.20 -15.05
C GLY A 15 6.33 0.73 -14.83
N ALA A 16 5.34 -0.15 -14.81
CA ALA A 16 5.55 -1.60 -14.66
C ALA A 16 6.28 -2.21 -15.88
N ILE A 17 5.89 -1.83 -17.10
CA ILE A 17 6.55 -2.32 -18.32
C ILE A 17 8.00 -1.83 -18.40
N ILE A 18 8.26 -0.57 -18.03
CA ILE A 18 9.62 -0.02 -17.98
C ILE A 18 10.44 -0.75 -16.91
N GLY A 19 9.89 -0.95 -15.71
CA GLY A 19 10.56 -1.68 -14.63
C GLY A 19 10.83 -3.15 -14.95
N ALA A 20 10.00 -3.78 -15.79
CA ALA A 20 10.20 -5.16 -16.24
C ALA A 20 11.19 -5.28 -17.40
N LYS A 21 11.19 -4.34 -18.36
CA LYS A 21 12.10 -4.35 -19.52
C LYS A 21 13.49 -3.85 -19.18
N VAL A 22 13.60 -2.80 -18.38
CA VAL A 22 14.88 -2.33 -17.86
C VAL A 22 15.23 -3.30 -16.76
N LYS A 23 16.17 -4.21 -17.03
CA LYS A 23 16.75 -5.09 -16.02
C LYS A 23 17.46 -4.19 -15.01
N LEU A 24 16.71 -3.70 -14.02
CA LEU A 24 17.21 -2.78 -13.01
C LEU A 24 18.33 -3.52 -12.31
N ASN A 25 19.56 -3.07 -12.56
CA ASN A 25 20.73 -3.57 -11.85
C ASN A 25 20.41 -3.46 -10.34
N GLU A 26 20.78 -4.47 -9.55
CA GLU A 26 20.45 -4.56 -8.12
C GLU A 26 20.78 -3.26 -7.37
N LYS A 27 21.84 -2.57 -7.82
CA LYS A 27 22.26 -1.24 -7.36
C LYS A 27 21.28 -0.12 -7.71
N LEU A 28 20.72 -0.13 -8.92
CA LEU A 28 19.69 0.82 -9.37
C LEU A 28 18.36 0.58 -8.67
N SER A 29 17.96 -0.68 -8.47
CA SER A 29 16.77 -1.04 -7.70
C SER A 29 16.86 -0.57 -6.25
N SER A 30 18.01 -0.80 -5.59
CA SER A 30 18.26 -0.31 -4.23
C SER A 30 18.26 1.22 -4.14
N ARG A 31 18.90 1.92 -5.10
CA ARG A 31 18.86 3.40 -5.17
C ARG A 31 17.46 3.93 -5.44
N LEU A 32 16.65 3.21 -6.22
CA LEU A 32 15.25 3.57 -6.48
C LEU A 32 14.38 3.38 -5.22
N GLY A 33 14.66 2.37 -4.42
CA GLY A 33 14.03 2.18 -3.10
C GLY A 33 14.41 3.29 -2.11
N ASP A 34 15.69 3.67 -2.06
CA ASP A 34 16.17 4.77 -1.21
C ASP A 34 15.48 6.09 -1.59
N ILE A 35 15.47 6.43 -2.88
CA ILE A 35 14.85 7.68 -3.35
C ILE A 35 13.33 7.64 -3.12
N GLN A 36 12.66 6.51 -3.38
CA GLN A 36 11.23 6.36 -3.13
C GLN A 36 10.91 6.59 -1.65
N THR A 37 11.72 6.07 -0.74
CA THR A 37 11.56 6.28 0.70
C THR A 37 11.64 7.76 1.06
N ILE A 38 12.59 8.50 0.49
CA ILE A 38 12.72 9.96 0.69
C ILE A 38 11.46 10.68 0.19
N PHE A 39 10.99 10.35 -1.01
CA PHE A 39 9.76 10.93 -1.57
C PHE A 39 8.52 10.57 -0.74
N LEU A 40 8.43 9.34 -0.25
CA LEU A 40 7.34 8.89 0.62
C LEU A 40 7.33 9.71 1.90
N PHE A 41 8.48 9.90 2.52
CA PHE A 41 8.60 10.73 3.73
C PHE A 41 8.20 12.18 3.47
N LEU A 42 8.60 12.74 2.32
CA LEU A 42 8.21 14.09 1.90
C LEU A 42 6.69 14.19 1.69
N ILE A 43 6.08 13.24 1.00
CA ILE A 43 4.63 13.22 0.78
C ILE A 43 3.89 13.05 2.11
N LEU A 44 4.38 12.18 3.00
CA LEU A 44 3.83 11.97 4.34
C LEU A 44 3.89 13.26 5.17
N PHE A 45 4.99 14.01 5.07
CA PHE A 45 5.15 15.30 5.72
C PHE A 45 4.14 16.33 5.20
N VAL A 46 3.98 16.47 3.88
CA VAL A 46 2.99 17.38 3.28
C VAL A 46 1.56 16.98 3.68
N MET A 47 1.25 15.68 3.69
CA MET A 47 -0.01 15.15 4.19
C MET A 47 -0.24 15.55 5.66
N GLY A 48 0.78 15.36 6.51
CA GLY A 48 0.73 15.75 7.93
C GLY A 48 0.44 17.24 8.13
N ILE A 49 1.07 18.13 7.36
CA ILE A 49 0.79 19.57 7.40
C ILE A 49 -0.66 19.85 6.98
N LYS A 50 -1.11 19.28 5.85
CA LYS A 50 -2.49 19.48 5.37
C LYS A 50 -3.53 19.06 6.38
N ILE A 51 -3.27 17.97 7.07
CA ILE A 51 -4.11 17.40 8.10
C ILE A 51 -4.10 18.28 9.37
N GLY A 52 -2.93 18.75 9.80
CA GLY A 52 -2.80 19.61 10.98
C GLY A 52 -3.36 21.03 10.79
N MET A 53 -3.39 21.52 9.56
CA MET A 53 -4.05 22.79 9.20
C MET A 53 -5.59 22.67 9.11
N ASP A 54 -6.13 21.46 9.19
CA ASP A 54 -7.57 21.21 9.09
C ASP A 54 -8.14 20.88 10.49
N ASP A 55 -8.68 21.91 11.16
CA ASP A 55 -9.25 21.81 12.50
C ASP A 55 -10.40 20.79 12.59
N THR A 56 -11.12 20.55 11.48
CA THR A 56 -12.20 19.55 11.43
C THR A 56 -11.64 18.13 11.51
N VAL A 57 -10.51 17.90 10.83
CA VAL A 57 -9.84 16.60 10.88
C VAL A 57 -9.17 16.43 12.24
N VAL A 58 -8.43 17.44 12.75
CA VAL A 58 -7.76 17.40 14.08
C VAL A 58 -8.74 17.09 15.22
N SER A 59 -9.91 17.73 15.24
CA SER A 59 -10.95 17.46 16.24
C SER A 59 -11.62 16.09 16.05
N SER A 60 -11.77 15.63 14.80
CA SER A 60 -12.36 14.33 14.47
C SER A 60 -11.35 13.18 14.50
N PHE A 61 -10.04 13.44 14.62
CA PHE A 61 -8.99 12.41 14.58
C PHE A 61 -9.23 11.34 15.61
N PHE A 62 -9.55 11.73 16.84
CA PHE A 62 -9.77 10.79 17.93
C PHE A 62 -10.94 9.83 17.62
N SER A 63 -12.02 10.36 17.03
CA SER A 63 -13.19 9.57 16.64
C SER A 63 -12.90 8.67 15.43
N ILE A 64 -12.24 9.21 14.40
CA ILE A 64 -11.84 8.49 13.19
C ILE A 64 -10.86 7.38 13.53
N SER A 65 -9.85 7.66 14.36
CA SER A 65 -8.86 6.67 14.78
C SER A 65 -9.49 5.55 15.59
N TYR A 66 -10.46 5.82 16.47
CA TYR A 66 -11.14 4.77 17.22
C TYR A 66 -11.89 3.79 16.30
N SER A 67 -12.69 4.32 15.37
CA SER A 67 -13.39 3.48 14.37
C SER A 67 -12.42 2.78 13.42
N ALA A 68 -11.39 3.49 12.94
CA ALA A 68 -10.40 2.95 12.03
C ALA A 68 -9.53 1.86 12.67
N LEU A 69 -9.23 1.96 13.97
CA LEU A 69 -8.51 0.91 14.70
C LEU A 69 -9.31 -0.38 14.76
N PHE A 70 -10.60 -0.31 15.09
CA PHE A 70 -11.46 -1.48 15.12
C PHE A 70 -11.56 -2.14 13.75
N ILE A 71 -11.77 -1.34 12.70
CA ILE A 71 -11.81 -1.82 11.31
C ILE A 71 -10.46 -2.42 10.92
N SER A 72 -9.34 -1.77 11.24
CA SER A 72 -8.01 -2.25 10.89
C SER A 72 -7.70 -3.60 11.55
N ILE A 73 -7.98 -3.74 12.84
CA ILE A 73 -7.76 -5.01 13.58
C ILE A 73 -8.62 -6.12 12.99
N PHE A 74 -9.90 -5.82 12.71
CA PHE A 74 -10.81 -6.79 12.12
C PHE A 74 -10.37 -7.20 10.71
N THR A 75 -10.01 -6.24 9.85
CA THR A 75 -9.54 -6.48 8.48
C THR A 75 -8.21 -7.23 8.46
N LEU A 76 -7.24 -6.86 9.31
CA LEU A 76 -5.96 -7.57 9.43
C LEU A 76 -6.18 -9.01 9.91
N SER A 77 -6.97 -9.21 10.96
CA SER A 77 -7.29 -10.54 11.49
C SER A 77 -7.97 -11.40 10.43
N CYS A 78 -8.99 -10.85 9.75
CA CYS A 78 -9.69 -11.52 8.65
C CYS A 78 -8.75 -11.85 7.48
N SER A 79 -7.86 -10.93 7.09
CA SER A 79 -6.91 -11.16 6.01
C SER A 79 -5.90 -12.26 6.37
N ILE A 80 -5.38 -12.27 7.59
CA ILE A 80 -4.45 -13.30 8.07
C ILE A 80 -5.14 -14.65 8.14
N LEU A 81 -6.35 -14.71 8.70
CA LEU A 81 -7.16 -15.93 8.74
C LEU A 81 -7.49 -16.46 7.34
N GLY A 82 -7.84 -15.58 6.40
CA GLY A 82 -8.11 -15.95 5.02
C GLY A 82 -6.89 -16.55 4.33
N VAL A 83 -5.72 -15.92 4.49
CA VAL A 83 -4.45 -16.46 3.97
C VAL A 83 -4.09 -17.77 4.66
N PHE A 84 -4.28 -17.90 5.98
CA PHE A 84 -4.00 -19.13 6.72
C PHE A 84 -4.90 -20.29 6.27
N LEU A 85 -6.18 -20.03 6.03
CA LEU A 85 -7.15 -21.05 5.59
C LEU A 85 -6.86 -21.50 4.16
N ILE A 86 -6.53 -20.56 3.26
CA ILE A 86 -6.14 -20.86 1.87
C ILE A 86 -4.78 -21.56 1.80
N SER A 87 -3.79 -21.11 2.56
CA SER A 87 -2.46 -21.74 2.60
C SER A 87 -2.50 -23.11 3.28
N GLY A 88 -3.34 -23.31 4.29
CA GLY A 88 -3.62 -24.63 4.87
C GLY A 88 -4.26 -25.57 3.84
N PHE A 89 -5.21 -25.07 3.04
CA PHE A 89 -5.85 -25.85 1.98
C PHE A 89 -4.89 -26.18 0.82
N LEU A 90 -3.98 -25.27 0.47
CA LEU A 90 -2.93 -25.50 -0.54
C LEU A 90 -1.84 -26.46 -0.03
N LYS A 91 -1.53 -26.46 1.28
CA LYS A 91 -0.52 -27.35 1.86
C LYS A 91 -1.05 -28.76 2.13
N GLY A 92 -2.36 -28.92 2.36
CA GLY A 92 -3.03 -30.23 2.41
C GLY A 92 -3.14 -30.96 1.07
N GLY A 93 -2.68 -30.34 -0.04
CA GLY A 93 -2.52 -30.97 -1.34
C GLY A 93 -1.08 -31.38 -1.69
N MET A 94 -0.13 -31.24 -0.75
CA MET A 94 1.28 -31.66 -0.90
C MET A 94 1.71 -32.64 0.20
N GLU A 95 0.79 -33.49 0.66
CA GLU A 95 1.06 -34.59 1.61
C GLU A 95 0.69 -35.95 0.97
N ASP A 96 0.85 -36.05 -0.36
CA ASP A 96 0.61 -37.26 -1.15
C ASP A 96 1.72 -37.44 -2.22
N ASP A 97 2.99 -37.27 -1.82
CA ASP A 97 4.19 -37.78 -2.52
C ASP A 97 5.21 -38.33 -1.51
#